data_AF-A0A0K6G060-F1
#
_entry.id   AF-A0A0K6G060-F1
#
_cell.length_a   1.000
_cell.length_b   1.000
_cell.length_c   1.000
_cell.angle_alpha   90.00
_cell.angle_beta   90.00
_cell.angle_gamma   90.00
#
_symmetry.space_group_name_H-M   'P 1'
#
loop_
_entity.id
_entity.type
_entity.pdbx_description
1 polymer ?
#
loop_
_entity_poly.entity_id
_entity_poly.type
_entity_poly.pdbx_seq_one_letter_code
_entity_poly.pdbx_strand_id
1 'polypeptide(L)'
;MRLVAASSVVLSFVSLATAAAVPRDGISDLIAKFIQAENQWKKGWTNTSYVLAGDSTTANGTVPNSGGWGNGFCASLVPGTPCINRAQNGATTVSFRNGGRWNLTLESAKSEVANGRKTWVTIQFGHNDMKVMSAEAMGANLATFVDEVRGVGAEPILITSLTRRNFNADNVTLNDTLGPWANATIAVAEEKKTPLLDLHKWSMWYVEKIGPDAAHRLNRLPDDNTHLNTNGTTVFGRMVADLMAVGVLPEIGPILPSISLSLPIWTGEAVY
;
A
#
# COMPACT_ATOMS: atom_id res chain seq x y z
N MET A 1 24.24 -32.94 25.23
CA MET A 1 24.28 -32.97 23.75
C MET A 1 23.54 -31.72 23.26
N ARG A 2 24.34 -30.71 22.84
CA ARG A 2 24.04 -29.45 22.14
C ARG A 2 22.73 -28.68 22.43
N LEU A 3 22.86 -27.62 23.26
CA LEU A 3 22.11 -26.37 23.12
C LEU A 3 22.73 -25.57 21.95
N VAL A 4 21.90 -25.06 21.05
CA VAL A 4 22.32 -24.14 19.97
C VAL A 4 22.26 -22.72 20.51
N ALA A 5 23.39 -22.02 20.45
CA ALA A 5 23.54 -20.61 20.77
C ALA A 5 23.03 -19.75 19.60
N ALA A 6 22.18 -18.77 19.89
CA ALA A 6 21.92 -17.64 19.00
C ALA A 6 22.73 -16.45 19.54
N SER A 7 23.80 -16.08 18.85
CA SER A 7 24.68 -14.97 19.23
C SER A 7 24.22 -13.65 18.62
N SER A 8 24.04 -12.72 19.54
CA SER A 8 23.90 -11.27 19.48
C SER A 8 24.62 -10.53 18.34
N VAL A 9 23.90 -9.71 17.59
CA VAL A 9 24.45 -8.54 16.89
C VAL A 9 23.41 -7.40 16.92
N VAL A 10 23.38 -6.58 17.98
CA VAL A 10 22.88 -5.19 17.91
C VAL A 10 23.50 -4.38 19.06
N LEU A 11 24.15 -3.25 18.73
CA LEU A 11 24.08 -1.92 19.39
C LEU A 11 25.43 -1.18 19.29
N SER A 12 25.44 -0.02 18.62
CA SER A 12 26.11 1.22 19.10
C SER A 12 25.82 2.45 18.23
N PHE A 13 25.77 3.60 18.92
CA PHE A 13 25.73 5.03 18.51
C PHE A 13 24.36 5.66 18.18
N VAL A 14 23.99 6.92 18.53
CA VAL A 14 24.46 8.06 19.38
C VAL A 14 23.23 9.01 19.54
N SER A 15 23.24 9.93 20.52
CA SER A 15 22.13 10.80 20.97
C SER A 15 22.10 12.24 20.37
N LEU A 16 20.88 12.84 20.39
CA LEU A 16 20.43 14.26 20.41
C LEU A 16 20.32 15.13 19.13
N ALA A 17 19.07 15.36 18.65
CA ALA A 17 18.31 16.64 18.69
C ALA A 17 17.46 17.04 17.42
N THR A 18 16.15 17.25 17.67
CA THR A 18 15.10 18.09 17.03
C THR A 18 14.74 18.02 15.52
N ALA A 19 13.60 17.36 15.27
CA ALA A 19 12.46 17.65 14.35
C ALA A 19 12.68 18.24 12.93
N ALA A 20 12.67 17.36 11.92
CA ALA A 20 11.86 17.45 10.69
C ALA A 20 11.89 16.06 9.98
N ALA A 21 10.77 15.34 9.96
CA ALA A 21 10.67 13.94 9.54
C ALA A 21 10.86 13.77 8.01
N VAL A 22 11.76 12.93 7.48
CA VAL A 22 12.46 11.77 8.06
C VAL A 22 13.96 11.86 7.75
N PRO A 23 14.82 12.23 8.73
CA PRO A 23 16.28 12.09 8.62
C PRO A 23 16.64 10.60 8.68
N ARG A 24 17.92 10.26 8.51
CA ARG A 24 18.48 8.88 8.48
C ARG A 24 18.06 7.95 9.64
N ASP A 25 17.33 8.45 10.64
CA ASP A 25 16.70 7.76 11.77
C ASP A 25 15.44 6.93 11.43
N GLY A 26 14.83 7.13 10.25
CA GLY A 26 13.57 6.46 9.87
C GLY A 26 13.68 4.98 9.52
N ILE A 27 14.83 4.53 8.99
CA ILE A 27 15.06 3.10 8.67
C ILE A 27 15.20 2.30 9.96
N SER A 28 15.90 2.84 10.96
CA SER A 28 15.98 2.24 12.29
C SER A 28 14.62 2.16 13.00
N ASP A 29 13.77 3.20 12.87
CA ASP A 29 12.40 3.18 13.42
C ASP A 29 11.53 2.16 12.68
N LEU A 30 11.62 2.08 11.35
CA LEU A 30 10.89 1.10 10.56
C LEU A 30 11.37 -0.33 10.84
N ILE A 31 12.68 -0.57 10.95
CA ILE A 31 13.26 -1.87 11.35
C ILE A 31 12.83 -2.22 12.77
N ALA A 32 12.85 -1.28 13.72
CA ALA A 32 12.36 -1.51 15.07
C ALA A 32 10.87 -1.86 15.08
N LYS A 33 10.07 -1.17 14.27
CA LYS A 33 8.64 -1.46 14.06
C LYS A 33 8.42 -2.80 13.37
N PHE A 34 9.29 -3.23 12.44
CA PHE A 34 9.25 -4.57 11.85
C PHE A 34 9.59 -5.66 12.86
N ILE A 35 10.61 -5.45 13.70
CA ILE A 35 10.94 -6.38 14.79
C ILE A 35 9.79 -6.43 15.81
N GLN A 36 9.15 -5.30 16.10
CA GLN A 36 7.98 -5.24 16.97
C GLN A 36 6.78 -5.97 16.36
N ALA A 37 6.52 -5.78 15.06
CA ALA A 37 5.51 -6.51 14.30
C ALA A 37 5.78 -8.01 14.33
N GLU A 38 7.06 -8.42 14.21
CA GLU A 38 7.49 -9.81 14.33
C GLU A 38 7.09 -10.47 15.66
N ASN A 39 7.26 -9.71 16.74
CA ASN A 39 6.90 -10.17 18.07
C ASN A 39 5.38 -10.14 18.32
N GLN A 40 4.62 -9.33 17.58
CA GLN A 40 3.16 -9.29 17.67
C GLN A 40 2.50 -10.46 16.95
N TRP A 41 2.99 -10.90 15.77
CA TRP A 41 2.45 -12.09 15.09
C TRP A 41 2.49 -13.35 15.94
N LYS A 42 3.50 -13.47 16.82
CA LYS A 42 3.65 -14.59 17.76
C LYS A 42 2.56 -14.62 18.85
N LYS A 43 1.73 -13.57 18.99
CA LYS A 43 0.67 -13.45 20.02
C LYS A 43 -0.73 -13.86 19.53
N GLY A 44 -0.89 -14.24 18.27
CA GLY A 44 -2.18 -14.61 17.67
C GLY A 44 -2.79 -13.49 16.82
N TRP A 45 -3.68 -13.84 15.89
CA TRP A 45 -4.27 -12.90 14.94
C TRP A 45 -5.80 -12.80 15.13
N THR A 46 -6.35 -11.60 14.89
CA THR A 46 -7.81 -11.35 14.92
C THR A 46 -8.47 -11.78 13.61
N ASN A 47 -9.60 -12.47 13.64
CA ASN A 47 -10.36 -12.89 12.45
C ASN A 47 -10.63 -11.69 11.51
N THR A 48 -9.76 -11.47 10.51
CA THR A 48 -9.68 -10.24 9.70
C THR A 48 -9.81 -10.60 8.23
N SER A 49 -10.38 -9.69 7.45
CA SER A 49 -10.45 -9.77 5.99
C SER A 49 -10.14 -8.43 5.35
N TYR A 50 -9.80 -8.47 4.06
CA TYR A 50 -9.49 -7.29 3.27
C TYR A 50 -10.32 -7.30 1.98
N VAL A 51 -10.90 -6.15 1.63
CA VAL A 51 -11.53 -5.91 0.32
C VAL A 51 -10.80 -4.74 -0.33
N LEU A 52 -10.25 -4.94 -1.52
CA LEU A 52 -9.43 -3.92 -2.18
C LEU A 52 -10.24 -3.22 -3.28
N ALA A 53 -10.32 -1.89 -3.23
CA ALA A 53 -10.92 -1.04 -4.25
C ALA A 53 -9.86 -0.11 -4.87
N GLY A 54 -9.88 0.00 -6.19
CA GLY A 54 -8.94 0.87 -6.90
C GLY A 54 -8.90 0.66 -8.40
N ASP A 55 -7.89 1.26 -9.03
CA ASP A 55 -7.65 1.22 -10.48
C ASP A 55 -6.72 0.06 -10.91
N SER A 56 -6.10 0.16 -12.09
CA SER A 56 -5.18 -0.86 -12.62
C SER A 56 -3.95 -1.09 -11.75
N THR A 57 -3.53 -0.09 -10.95
CA THR A 57 -2.40 -0.23 -10.04
C THR A 57 -2.74 -0.95 -8.74
N THR A 58 -4.02 -1.29 -8.52
CA THR A 58 -4.49 -2.19 -7.45
C THR A 58 -5.01 -3.52 -7.99
N ALA A 59 -5.55 -3.54 -9.22
CA ALA A 59 -6.29 -4.67 -9.81
C ALA A 59 -5.53 -6.00 -9.90
N ASN A 60 -6.29 -7.10 -9.97
CA ASN A 60 -5.72 -8.43 -10.22
C ASN A 60 -5.02 -8.48 -11.59
N GLY A 61 -3.90 -9.19 -11.64
CA GLY A 61 -3.33 -9.66 -12.89
C GLY A 61 -4.19 -10.75 -13.52
N THR A 62 -4.52 -10.61 -14.81
CA THR A 62 -5.26 -11.61 -15.58
C THR A 62 -4.39 -12.34 -16.61
N VAL A 63 -3.19 -11.82 -16.86
CA VAL A 63 -2.16 -12.38 -17.74
C VAL A 63 -0.77 -12.18 -17.12
N PRO A 64 0.29 -12.86 -17.59
CA PRO A 64 1.65 -12.61 -17.10
C PRO A 64 2.03 -11.13 -17.18
N ASN A 65 2.73 -10.63 -16.15
CA ASN A 65 3.12 -9.22 -16.03
C ASN A 65 1.92 -8.27 -16.18
N SER A 66 0.83 -8.55 -15.47
CA SER A 66 -0.31 -7.64 -15.38
C SER A 66 -0.80 -7.54 -13.94
N GLY A 67 -1.43 -6.41 -13.65
CA GLY A 67 -2.04 -6.15 -12.35
C GLY A 67 -1.34 -5.04 -11.59
N GLY A 68 -1.81 -4.86 -10.37
CA GLY A 68 -1.38 -3.86 -9.41
C GLY A 68 -0.66 -4.46 -8.21
N TRP A 69 -0.49 -3.64 -7.17
CA TRP A 69 0.06 -4.08 -5.89
C TRP A 69 -0.87 -5.03 -5.13
N GLY A 70 -2.18 -5.06 -5.44
CA GLY A 70 -3.19 -5.79 -4.68
C GLY A 70 -2.89 -7.29 -4.54
N ASN A 71 -2.41 -7.94 -5.60
CA ASN A 71 -2.01 -9.35 -5.54
C ASN A 71 -0.80 -9.57 -4.63
N GLY A 72 0.18 -8.66 -4.64
CA GLY A 72 1.34 -8.73 -3.75
C GLY A 72 0.98 -8.48 -2.29
N PHE A 73 0.02 -7.59 -2.03
CA PHE A 73 -0.55 -7.41 -0.69
C PHE A 73 -1.28 -8.68 -0.23
N CYS A 74 -2.18 -9.24 -1.04
CA CYS A 74 -2.91 -10.46 -0.67
C CYS A 74 -1.95 -11.65 -0.44
N ALA A 75 -0.88 -11.78 -1.24
CA ALA A 75 0.15 -12.80 -1.07
C ALA A 75 0.99 -12.62 0.20
N SER A 76 0.97 -11.42 0.79
CA SER A 76 1.64 -11.12 2.05
C SER A 76 0.80 -11.53 3.27
N LEU A 77 -0.36 -12.15 3.10
CA LEU A 77 -1.26 -12.52 4.20
C LEU A 77 -1.08 -13.97 4.65
N VAL A 78 -1.41 -14.27 5.90
CA VAL A 78 -1.50 -15.63 6.43
C VAL A 78 -2.49 -16.43 5.57
N PRO A 79 -2.13 -17.65 5.13
CA PRO A 79 -3.02 -18.50 4.34
C PRO A 79 -4.40 -18.67 5.00
N GLY A 80 -5.46 -18.53 4.20
CA GLY A 80 -6.85 -18.57 4.68
C GLY A 80 -7.42 -17.21 5.07
N THR A 81 -6.62 -16.14 5.11
CA THR A 81 -7.13 -14.77 5.24
C THR A 81 -7.89 -14.36 3.99
N PRO A 82 -9.17 -13.97 4.07
CA PRO A 82 -9.90 -13.47 2.91
C PRO A 82 -9.32 -12.14 2.42
N CYS A 83 -8.91 -12.11 1.16
CA CYS A 83 -8.45 -10.91 0.46
C CYS A 83 -9.16 -10.81 -0.89
N ILE A 84 -10.18 -9.95 -0.95
CA ILE A 84 -11.10 -9.84 -2.09
C ILE A 84 -10.73 -8.60 -2.88
N ASN A 85 -9.97 -8.79 -3.96
CA ASN A 85 -9.58 -7.67 -4.81
C ASN A 85 -10.68 -7.33 -5.83
N ARG A 86 -11.35 -6.19 -5.61
CA ARG A 86 -12.40 -5.63 -6.48
C ARG A 86 -11.88 -4.51 -7.38
N ALA A 87 -10.60 -4.18 -7.35
CA ALA A 87 -10.05 -3.15 -8.23
C ALA A 87 -10.22 -3.51 -9.72
N GLN A 88 -10.22 -2.49 -10.56
CA GLN A 88 -10.57 -2.61 -11.98
C GLN A 88 -9.68 -1.72 -12.84
N ASN A 89 -9.13 -2.31 -13.91
CA ASN A 89 -8.29 -1.57 -14.86
C ASN A 89 -9.03 -0.37 -15.46
N GLY A 90 -8.36 0.77 -15.52
CA GLY A 90 -8.89 2.00 -16.12
C GLY A 90 -9.95 2.72 -15.30
N ALA A 91 -10.30 2.23 -14.10
CA ALA A 91 -11.35 2.83 -13.30
C ALA A 91 -10.95 4.21 -12.77
N THR A 92 -11.92 5.12 -12.78
CA THR A 92 -11.97 6.34 -11.96
C THR A 92 -12.91 6.10 -10.78
N THR A 93 -12.91 6.98 -9.78
CA THR A 93 -13.91 6.94 -8.69
C THR A 93 -15.35 6.92 -9.23
N VAL A 94 -15.64 7.73 -10.26
CA VAL A 94 -16.96 7.79 -10.91
C VAL A 94 -17.29 6.51 -11.67
N SER A 95 -16.38 6.00 -12.51
CA SER A 95 -16.65 4.81 -13.31
C SER A 95 -16.72 3.54 -12.44
N PHE A 96 -15.95 3.48 -11.36
CA PHE A 96 -15.97 2.38 -10.41
C PHE A 96 -17.33 2.28 -9.69
N ARG A 97 -17.90 3.43 -9.32
CA ARG A 97 -19.27 3.50 -8.78
C ARG A 97 -20.31 3.15 -9.84
N ASN A 98 -20.35 3.90 -10.93
CA ASN A 98 -21.40 3.77 -11.94
C ASN A 98 -21.38 2.42 -12.65
N GLY A 99 -20.21 1.79 -12.75
CA GLY A 99 -20.05 0.43 -13.28
C GLY A 99 -20.42 -0.68 -12.28
N GLY A 100 -20.98 -0.36 -11.11
CA GLY A 100 -21.45 -1.34 -10.11
C GLY A 100 -20.35 -2.01 -9.29
N ARG A 101 -19.07 -1.73 -9.57
CA ARG A 101 -17.93 -2.34 -8.89
C ARG A 101 -17.82 -1.90 -7.43
N TRP A 102 -18.21 -0.65 -7.15
CA TRP A 102 -18.32 -0.18 -5.77
C TRP A 102 -19.40 -0.92 -4.97
N ASN A 103 -20.57 -1.17 -5.56
CA ASN A 103 -21.62 -1.95 -4.90
C ASN A 103 -21.13 -3.37 -4.55
N LEU A 104 -20.46 -4.04 -5.49
CA LEU A 104 -19.82 -5.34 -5.26
C LEU A 104 -18.74 -5.30 -4.16
N THR A 105 -18.06 -4.17 -4.01
CA THR A 105 -17.06 -3.94 -2.93
C THR A 105 -17.77 -3.90 -1.58
N LEU A 106 -18.82 -3.10 -1.46
CA LEU A 106 -19.62 -3.01 -0.23
C LEU A 106 -20.30 -4.33 0.12
N GLU A 107 -20.83 -5.06 -0.86
CA GLU A 107 -21.40 -6.40 -0.65
C GLU A 107 -20.38 -7.40 -0.12
N SER A 108 -19.16 -7.38 -0.68
CA SER A 108 -18.07 -8.22 -0.18
C SER A 108 -17.73 -7.88 1.26
N ALA A 109 -17.59 -6.59 1.56
CA ALA A 109 -17.26 -6.13 2.90
C ALA A 109 -18.35 -6.52 3.91
N LYS A 110 -19.62 -6.27 3.56
CA LYS A 110 -20.78 -6.64 4.38
C LYS A 110 -20.85 -8.15 4.65
N SER A 111 -20.56 -8.97 3.63
CA SER A 111 -20.53 -10.43 3.78
C SER A 111 -19.46 -10.87 4.78
N GLU A 112 -18.28 -10.27 4.74
CA GLU A 112 -17.19 -10.61 5.65
C GLU A 112 -17.47 -10.13 7.09
N VAL A 113 -18.04 -8.94 7.25
CA VAL A 113 -18.54 -8.45 8.55
C VAL A 113 -19.60 -9.40 9.11
N ALA A 114 -20.54 -9.87 8.30
CA ALA A 114 -21.56 -10.85 8.72
C ALA A 114 -20.96 -12.20 9.14
N ASN A 115 -19.79 -12.56 8.63
CA ASN A 115 -19.01 -13.73 9.06
C ASN A 115 -18.19 -13.48 10.34
N GLY A 116 -18.44 -12.37 11.05
CA GLY A 116 -17.77 -12.02 12.30
C GLY A 116 -16.31 -11.59 12.12
N ARG A 117 -15.93 -11.12 10.92
CA ARG A 117 -14.58 -10.63 10.63
C ARG A 117 -14.46 -9.13 10.81
N LYS A 118 -13.34 -8.68 11.38
CA LYS A 118 -12.89 -7.29 11.26
C LYS A 118 -12.47 -7.06 9.81
N THR A 119 -13.31 -6.37 9.04
CA THR A 119 -13.12 -6.23 7.60
C THR A 119 -12.57 -4.86 7.27
N TRP A 120 -11.43 -4.82 6.59
CA TRP A 120 -10.83 -3.58 6.07
C TRP A 120 -11.16 -3.41 4.60
N VAL A 121 -11.52 -2.19 4.19
CA VAL A 121 -11.66 -1.82 2.78
C VAL A 121 -10.58 -0.81 2.41
N THR A 122 -9.61 -1.23 1.61
CA THR A 122 -8.58 -0.31 1.08
C THR A 122 -9.11 0.41 -0.15
N ILE A 123 -8.90 1.71 -0.25
CA ILE A 123 -9.38 2.54 -1.36
C ILE A 123 -8.20 3.33 -1.93
N GLN A 124 -7.87 3.09 -3.20
CA GLN A 124 -6.80 3.80 -3.91
C GLN A 124 -7.23 4.22 -5.32
N PHE A 125 -7.30 5.52 -5.59
CA PHE A 125 -7.60 6.10 -6.90
C PHE A 125 -6.69 7.29 -7.20
N GLY A 126 -6.69 7.76 -8.46
CA GLY A 126 -5.90 8.92 -8.90
C GLY A 126 -5.42 8.83 -10.35
N HIS A 127 -4.93 7.66 -10.80
CA HIS A 127 -4.27 7.53 -12.11
C HIS A 127 -5.16 7.87 -13.30
N ASN A 128 -6.45 7.55 -13.20
CA ASN A 128 -7.42 7.82 -14.26
C ASN A 128 -8.30 9.02 -13.93
N ASP A 129 -8.59 9.27 -12.65
CA ASP A 129 -9.30 10.48 -12.20
C ASP A 129 -8.57 11.74 -12.68
N MET A 130 -7.23 11.75 -12.63
CA MET A 130 -6.43 12.90 -13.08
C MET A 130 -6.64 13.31 -14.54
N LYS A 131 -7.17 12.41 -15.36
CA LYS A 131 -7.40 12.64 -16.79
C LYS A 131 -8.75 13.26 -17.07
N VAL A 132 -9.70 13.20 -16.12
CA VAL A 132 -11.12 13.50 -16.37
C VAL A 132 -11.79 14.36 -15.31
N MET A 133 -11.18 14.57 -14.14
CA MET A 133 -11.73 15.40 -13.07
C MET A 133 -10.63 16.06 -12.23
N SER A 134 -11.00 17.08 -11.45
CA SER A 134 -10.08 17.73 -10.52
C SER A 134 -9.80 16.85 -9.29
N ALA A 135 -8.73 17.17 -8.57
CA ALA A 135 -8.38 16.47 -7.33
C ALA A 135 -9.46 16.65 -6.25
N GLU A 136 -10.09 17.83 -6.17
CA GLU A 136 -11.18 18.13 -5.24
C GLU A 136 -12.42 17.27 -5.52
N ALA A 137 -12.78 17.12 -6.80
CA ALA A 137 -13.91 16.27 -7.20
C ALA A 137 -13.65 14.79 -6.87
N MET A 138 -12.43 14.30 -7.09
CA MET A 138 -12.04 12.96 -6.65
C MET A 138 -12.11 12.84 -5.12
N GLY A 139 -11.59 13.82 -4.38
CA GLY A 139 -11.61 13.86 -2.92
C GLY A 139 -13.04 13.74 -2.36
N ALA A 140 -14.00 14.48 -2.92
CA ALA A 140 -15.40 14.38 -2.54
C ALA A 140 -15.97 12.94 -2.74
N ASN A 141 -15.61 12.27 -3.84
CA ASN A 141 -16.01 10.88 -4.07
C ASN A 141 -15.37 9.92 -3.05
N LEU A 142 -14.09 10.10 -2.73
CA LEU A 142 -13.39 9.29 -1.72
C LEU A 142 -14.01 9.48 -0.34
N ALA A 143 -14.39 10.70 0.03
CA ALA A 143 -15.08 11.01 1.27
C ALA A 143 -16.42 10.24 1.38
N THR A 144 -17.18 10.16 0.30
CA THR A 144 -18.39 9.34 0.23
C THR A 144 -18.08 7.84 0.35
N PHE A 145 -17.04 7.34 -0.33
CA PHE A 145 -16.64 5.93 -0.21
C PHE A 145 -16.28 5.55 1.23
N VAL A 146 -15.59 6.42 1.96
CA VAL A 146 -15.25 6.21 3.38
C VAL A 146 -16.52 6.08 4.23
N ASP A 147 -17.49 6.97 4.06
CA ASP A 147 -18.74 6.93 4.82
C ASP A 147 -19.56 5.66 4.52
N GLU A 148 -19.62 5.24 3.26
CA GLU A 148 -20.37 4.05 2.85
C GLU A 148 -19.72 2.74 3.32
N VAL A 149 -18.39 2.66 3.38
CA VAL A 149 -17.68 1.52 3.99
C VAL A 149 -18.05 1.37 5.47
N ARG A 150 -18.05 2.49 6.21
CA ARG A 150 -18.49 2.51 7.62
C ARG A 150 -19.95 2.10 7.75
N GLY A 151 -20.80 2.53 6.81
CA GLY A 151 -22.22 2.18 6.76
C GLY A 151 -22.51 0.68 6.65
N VAL A 152 -21.57 -0.11 6.13
CA VAL A 152 -21.69 -1.59 6.08
C VAL A 152 -20.97 -2.30 7.23
N GLY A 153 -20.47 -1.55 8.22
CA GLY A 153 -19.79 -2.08 9.41
C GLY A 153 -18.32 -2.48 9.18
N ALA A 154 -17.74 -2.10 8.04
CA ALA A 154 -16.33 -2.32 7.73
C ALA A 154 -15.50 -1.07 8.01
N GLU A 155 -14.18 -1.22 8.05
CA GLU A 155 -13.23 -0.16 8.35
C GLU A 155 -12.53 0.35 7.08
N PRO A 156 -12.67 1.63 6.71
CA PRO A 156 -12.02 2.19 5.54
C PRO A 156 -10.52 2.45 5.79
N ILE A 157 -9.72 2.32 4.74
CA ILE A 157 -8.34 2.80 4.70
C ILE A 157 -8.12 3.48 3.37
N LEU A 158 -7.66 4.72 3.40
CA LEU A 158 -7.24 5.42 2.19
C LEU A 158 -5.77 5.13 1.90
N ILE A 159 -5.46 4.93 0.62
CA ILE A 159 -4.10 4.74 0.14
C ILE A 159 -3.87 5.78 -0.96
N THR A 160 -2.82 6.60 -0.84
CA THR A 160 -2.46 7.54 -1.91
C THR A 160 -2.02 6.76 -3.16
N SER A 161 -2.32 7.27 -4.36
CA SER A 161 -1.99 6.55 -5.61
C SER A 161 -0.50 6.25 -5.71
N LEU A 162 -0.16 5.03 -6.10
CA LEU A 162 1.22 4.65 -6.44
C LEU A 162 1.86 5.64 -7.43
N THR A 163 3.16 5.92 -7.28
CA THR A 163 3.86 6.83 -8.20
C THR A 163 3.99 6.27 -9.63
N ARG A 164 4.07 7.19 -10.60
CA ARG A 164 4.55 6.89 -11.96
C ARG A 164 6.06 6.93 -11.98
N ARG A 165 6.68 6.06 -12.77
CA ARG A 165 8.16 5.96 -12.89
C ARG A 165 8.69 6.85 -14.02
N ASN A 166 8.14 8.06 -14.10
CA ASN A 166 8.56 9.09 -15.06
C ASN A 166 9.67 9.94 -14.43
N PHE A 167 10.91 9.71 -14.84
CA PHE A 167 12.04 10.51 -14.35
C PHE A 167 12.14 11.84 -15.09
N ASN A 168 12.57 12.88 -14.38
CA ASN A 168 13.00 14.15 -14.96
C ASN A 168 14.32 13.95 -15.73
N ALA A 169 14.75 14.99 -16.46
CA ALA A 169 15.99 14.96 -17.24
C ALA A 169 17.26 14.73 -16.39
N ASP A 170 17.17 14.94 -15.07
CA ASP A 170 18.26 14.65 -14.14
C ASP A 170 18.45 13.14 -13.86
N ASN A 171 17.49 12.29 -14.25
CA ASN A 171 17.43 10.86 -13.94
C ASN A 171 17.52 10.54 -12.44
N VAL A 172 17.20 11.51 -11.58
CA VAL A 172 17.25 11.38 -10.12
C VAL A 172 15.87 11.60 -9.53
N THR A 173 15.15 12.62 -10.00
CA THR A 173 13.84 12.99 -9.45
C THR A 173 12.71 12.56 -10.37
N LEU A 174 11.55 12.28 -9.79
CA LEU A 174 10.35 11.95 -10.57
C LEU A 174 9.58 13.21 -10.99
N ASN A 175 9.03 13.17 -12.20
CA ASN A 175 8.02 14.11 -12.66
C ASN A 175 6.67 13.75 -12.02
N ASP A 176 6.40 14.30 -10.84
CA ASP A 176 5.20 13.99 -10.07
C ASP A 176 3.94 14.66 -10.64
N THR A 177 3.20 13.91 -11.45
CA THR A 177 1.90 14.34 -11.99
C THR A 177 0.71 13.98 -11.10
N LEU A 178 0.91 13.20 -10.03
CA LEU A 178 -0.15 12.66 -9.18
C LEU A 178 -0.27 13.38 -7.82
N GLY A 179 0.72 14.20 -7.47
CA GLY A 179 0.78 14.97 -6.21
C GLY A 179 -0.55 15.62 -5.80
N PRO A 180 -1.28 16.34 -6.67
CA PRO A 180 -2.58 16.92 -6.31
C PRO A 180 -3.63 15.89 -5.87
N TRP A 181 -3.71 14.72 -6.53
CA TRP A 181 -4.65 13.65 -6.20
C TRP A 181 -4.22 12.88 -4.94
N ALA A 182 -2.92 12.70 -4.73
CA ALA A 182 -2.38 12.17 -3.47
C ALA A 182 -2.74 13.10 -2.31
N ASN A 183 -2.54 14.42 -2.45
CA ASN A 183 -2.89 15.41 -1.42
C ASN A 183 -4.38 15.45 -1.12
N ALA A 184 -5.24 15.34 -2.14
CA ALA A 184 -6.70 15.22 -1.92
C ALA A 184 -7.06 13.97 -1.11
N THR A 185 -6.39 12.84 -1.36
CA THR A 185 -6.58 11.61 -0.59
C THR A 185 -6.14 11.78 0.88
N ILE A 186 -5.01 12.45 1.11
CA ILE A 186 -4.50 12.78 2.46
C ILE A 186 -5.50 13.67 3.20
N ALA A 187 -5.98 14.75 2.55
CA ALA A 187 -6.93 15.69 3.15
C ALA A 187 -8.24 14.99 3.56
N VAL A 188 -8.76 14.08 2.72
CA VAL A 188 -9.95 13.28 3.06
C VAL A 188 -9.66 12.35 4.24
N ALA A 189 -8.46 11.76 4.30
CA ALA A 189 -8.09 10.88 5.41
C ALA A 189 -8.11 11.61 6.76
N GLU A 190 -7.55 12.83 6.77
CA GLU A 190 -7.57 13.73 7.93
C GLU A 190 -8.99 14.17 8.30
N GLU A 191 -9.76 14.66 7.32
CA GLU A 191 -11.15 15.11 7.51
C GLU A 191 -12.03 14.00 8.10
N LYS A 192 -11.97 12.82 7.49
CA LYS A 192 -12.79 11.67 7.88
C LYS A 192 -12.20 10.89 9.05
N LYS A 193 -11.02 11.26 9.54
CA LYS A 193 -10.28 10.54 10.58
C LYS A 193 -10.16 9.05 10.26
N THR A 194 -9.86 8.74 9.01
CA THR A 194 -9.66 7.36 8.54
C THR A 194 -8.17 7.09 8.41
N PRO A 195 -7.70 5.85 8.67
CA PRO A 195 -6.30 5.52 8.46
C PRO A 195 -5.85 5.78 7.01
N LEU A 196 -4.58 6.18 6.87
CA LEU A 196 -3.93 6.50 5.60
C LEU A 196 -2.65 5.68 5.45
N LEU A 197 -2.46 5.08 4.28
CA LEU A 197 -1.17 4.58 3.83
C LEU A 197 -0.63 5.48 2.71
N ASP A 198 0.42 6.25 2.98
CA ASP A 198 0.97 7.19 2.00
C ASP A 198 1.92 6.48 1.00
N LEU A 199 1.33 5.62 0.16
CA LEU A 199 2.05 4.86 -0.85
C LEU A 199 2.70 5.76 -1.90
N HIS A 200 2.09 6.88 -2.28
CA HIS A 200 2.65 7.86 -3.22
C HIS A 200 4.03 8.32 -2.76
N LYS A 201 4.12 8.87 -1.54
CA LYS A 201 5.38 9.35 -0.96
C LYS A 201 6.46 8.26 -0.91
N TRP A 202 6.11 7.09 -0.39
CA TRP A 202 7.09 6.04 -0.16
C TRP A 202 7.52 5.31 -1.44
N SER A 203 6.60 5.17 -2.40
CA SER A 203 6.95 4.64 -3.71
C SER A 203 7.80 5.61 -4.51
N MET A 204 7.56 6.93 -4.44
CA MET A 204 8.45 7.95 -5.02
C MET A 204 9.85 7.82 -4.44
N TRP A 205 9.97 7.85 -3.12
CA TRP A 205 11.26 7.72 -2.46
C TRP A 205 12.00 6.46 -2.90
N TYR A 206 11.33 5.30 -2.92
CA TYR A 206 11.97 4.04 -3.32
C TYR A 206 12.43 4.07 -4.79
N VAL A 207 11.56 4.54 -5.69
CA VAL A 207 11.86 4.63 -7.13
C VAL A 207 13.04 5.57 -7.40
N GLU A 208 13.09 6.74 -6.75
CA GLU A 208 14.21 7.67 -6.86
C GLU A 208 15.51 7.09 -6.30
N LYS A 209 15.43 6.26 -5.24
CA LYS A 209 16.60 5.61 -4.64
C LYS A 209 17.21 4.52 -5.51
N ILE A 210 16.39 3.68 -6.13
CA ILE A 210 16.88 2.61 -7.00
C ILE A 210 17.28 3.11 -8.39
N GLY A 211 16.84 4.31 -8.77
CA GLY A 211 17.14 4.93 -10.07
C GLY A 211 16.33 4.35 -11.24
N PRO A 212 16.42 4.97 -12.44
CA PRO A 212 15.55 4.66 -13.58
C PRO A 212 15.69 3.22 -14.07
N ASP A 213 16.91 2.74 -14.27
CA ASP A 213 17.15 1.40 -14.81
C ASP A 213 16.53 0.29 -13.94
N ALA A 214 16.66 0.43 -12.62
CA ALA A 214 16.07 -0.51 -11.69
C ALA A 214 14.55 -0.35 -11.58
N ALA A 215 14.05 0.89 -11.56
CA ALA A 215 12.63 1.18 -11.47
C ALA A 215 11.86 0.70 -12.71
N HIS A 216 12.41 0.85 -13.92
CA HIS A 216 11.77 0.39 -15.15
C HIS A 216 11.70 -1.13 -15.26
N ARG A 217 12.54 -1.87 -14.52
CA ARG A 217 12.38 -3.33 -14.38
C ARG A 217 11.15 -3.74 -13.56
N LEU A 218 10.44 -2.80 -12.93
CA LEU A 218 9.16 -3.03 -12.27
C LEU A 218 7.97 -2.74 -13.19
N ASN A 219 8.22 -2.16 -14.37
CA ASN A 219 7.19 -1.86 -15.37
C ASN A 219 6.68 -3.14 -16.03
N ARG A 220 5.40 -3.09 -16.42
CA ARG A 220 4.81 -4.09 -17.30
C ARG A 220 5.54 -4.19 -18.65
N LEU A 221 5.79 -3.05 -19.28
CA LEU A 221 6.54 -2.90 -20.53
C LEU A 221 7.60 -1.81 -20.37
N PRO A 222 8.70 -1.81 -21.16
CA PRO A 222 9.76 -0.81 -21.02
C PRO A 222 9.29 0.65 -21.04
N ASP A 223 8.25 0.95 -21.82
CA ASP A 223 7.65 2.28 -21.98
C ASP A 223 6.40 2.51 -21.12
N ASP A 224 5.99 1.53 -20.31
CA ASP A 224 4.83 1.62 -19.41
C ASP A 224 5.23 1.99 -17.98
N ASN A 225 5.41 3.29 -17.74
CA ASN A 225 5.77 3.83 -16.43
C ASN A 225 4.61 3.84 -15.41
N THR A 226 3.49 3.17 -15.71
CA THR A 226 2.32 3.09 -14.82
C THR A 226 2.13 1.67 -14.31
N HIS A 227 1.92 0.71 -15.21
CA HIS A 227 1.51 -0.64 -14.84
C HIS A 227 2.69 -1.50 -14.41
N LEU A 228 2.40 -2.48 -13.56
CA LEU A 228 3.40 -3.31 -12.91
C LEU A 228 3.54 -4.64 -13.63
N ASN A 229 4.77 -5.16 -13.64
CA ASN A 229 5.00 -6.59 -13.83
C ASN A 229 4.94 -7.34 -12.49
N THR A 230 5.27 -8.63 -12.49
CA THR A 230 5.27 -9.47 -11.29
C THR A 230 6.16 -8.92 -10.16
N ASN A 231 7.31 -8.34 -10.52
CA ASN A 231 8.27 -7.79 -9.55
C ASN A 231 7.73 -6.50 -8.95
N GLY A 232 7.18 -5.61 -9.78
CA GLY A 232 6.48 -4.41 -9.32
C GLY A 232 5.30 -4.73 -8.41
N THR A 233 4.48 -5.72 -8.76
CA THR A 233 3.38 -6.20 -7.92
C THR A 233 3.88 -6.69 -6.56
N THR A 234 4.98 -7.45 -6.53
CA THR A 234 5.59 -7.96 -5.29
C THR A 234 6.12 -6.82 -4.43
N VAL A 235 6.90 -5.90 -5.02
CA VAL A 235 7.53 -4.78 -4.32
C VAL A 235 6.49 -3.83 -3.73
N PHE A 236 5.57 -3.32 -4.55
CA PHE A 236 4.59 -2.35 -4.07
C PHE A 236 3.50 -3.01 -3.22
N GLY A 237 3.20 -4.29 -3.45
CA GLY A 237 2.31 -5.07 -2.58
C GLY A 237 2.89 -5.27 -1.18
N ARG A 238 4.20 -5.57 -1.09
CA ARG A 238 4.90 -5.64 0.21
C ARG A 238 4.95 -4.28 0.90
N MET A 239 5.21 -3.20 0.15
CA MET A 239 5.21 -1.85 0.70
C MET A 239 3.87 -1.50 1.35
N VAL A 240 2.74 -1.81 0.69
CA VAL A 240 1.39 -1.63 1.28
C VAL A 240 1.22 -2.49 2.52
N ALA A 241 1.64 -3.76 2.49
CA ALA A 241 1.53 -4.65 3.64
C ALA A 241 2.38 -4.16 4.84
N ASP A 242 3.55 -3.59 4.58
CA ASP A 242 4.41 -2.99 5.61
C ASP A 242 3.80 -1.72 6.20
N LEU A 243 3.31 -0.82 5.35
CA LEU A 243 2.61 0.40 5.78
C LEU A 243 1.37 0.04 6.62
N MET A 244 0.62 -0.98 6.22
CA MET A 244 -0.55 -1.47 6.94
C MET A 244 -0.17 -2.04 8.32
N ALA A 245 0.88 -2.87 8.37
CA ALA A 245 1.36 -3.47 9.61
C ALA A 245 1.89 -2.44 10.61
N VAL A 246 2.52 -1.36 10.13
CA VAL A 246 3.16 -0.34 10.97
C VAL A 246 2.23 0.82 11.34
N GLY A 247 1.39 1.27 10.41
CA GLY A 247 0.68 2.55 10.53
C GLY A 247 -0.75 2.46 11.05
N VAL A 248 -1.41 1.29 10.95
CA VAL A 248 -2.87 1.19 11.14
C VAL A 248 -3.30 0.19 12.20
N LEU A 249 -2.50 -0.84 12.46
CA LEU A 249 -2.92 -1.96 13.29
C LEU A 249 -2.23 -1.92 14.67
N PRO A 250 -2.95 -1.62 15.78
CA PRO A 250 -2.40 -1.81 17.13
C PRO A 250 -2.22 -3.29 17.49
N GLU A 251 -3.05 -4.15 16.87
CA GLU A 251 -2.94 -5.61 16.85
C GLU A 251 -2.90 -6.00 15.37
N ILE A 252 -1.70 -6.30 14.85
CA ILE A 252 -1.52 -6.56 13.43
C ILE A 252 -2.46 -7.68 13.01
N GLY A 253 -3.23 -7.40 11.97
CA GLY A 253 -4.00 -8.39 11.25
C GLY A 253 -3.07 -9.47 10.67
N PRO A 254 -3.58 -10.35 9.81
CA PRO A 254 -2.85 -11.52 9.35
C PRO A 254 -1.82 -11.22 8.25
N ILE A 255 -0.96 -10.20 8.42
CA ILE A 255 0.12 -9.89 7.47
C ILE A 255 1.36 -10.67 7.88
N LEU A 256 1.96 -11.47 7.01
CA LEU A 256 3.20 -12.19 7.28
C LEU A 256 4.43 -11.26 7.25
N PRO A 257 5.43 -11.46 8.13
CA PRO A 257 6.74 -10.84 7.98
C PRO A 257 7.40 -11.25 6.67
N SER A 258 8.19 -10.35 6.10
CA SER A 258 9.18 -10.71 5.09
C SER A 258 10.38 -9.78 5.16
N ILE A 259 11.28 -10.00 6.14
CA ILE A 259 12.48 -9.16 6.31
C ILE A 259 13.32 -9.14 5.03
N SER A 260 13.43 -10.27 4.33
CA SER A 260 14.18 -10.39 3.08
C SER A 260 13.63 -9.55 1.93
N LEU A 261 12.34 -9.18 1.96
CA LEU A 261 11.72 -8.32 0.96
C LEU A 261 11.58 -6.88 1.45
N SER A 262 11.14 -6.69 2.70
CA SER A 262 10.93 -5.40 3.32
C SER A 262 12.25 -4.64 3.49
N LEU A 263 13.31 -5.26 4.02
CA LEU A 263 14.55 -4.54 4.32
C LEU A 263 15.15 -3.87 3.07
N PRO A 264 15.38 -4.58 1.94
CA PRO A 264 15.87 -3.95 0.73
C PRO A 264 14.98 -2.82 0.20
N ILE A 265 13.65 -3.02 0.21
CA ILE A 265 12.70 -1.97 -0.22
C ILE A 265 12.91 -0.70 0.59
N TRP A 266 13.01 -0.82 1.91
CA TRP A 266 13.12 0.32 2.81
C TRP A 266 14.54 0.83 3.04
N THR A 267 15.57 0.16 2.51
CA THR A 267 16.95 0.69 2.39
C THR A 267 17.26 1.27 1.02
N GLY A 268 16.32 1.17 0.06
CA GLY A 268 16.49 1.70 -1.29
C GLY A 268 17.32 0.79 -2.20
N GLU A 269 17.32 -0.51 -1.91
CA GLU A 269 17.95 -1.54 -2.73
C GLU A 269 16.91 -2.17 -3.66
N ALA A 270 17.30 -2.37 -4.92
CA ALA A 270 16.38 -2.92 -5.91
C ALA A 270 16.06 -4.39 -5.64
N VAL A 271 14.77 -4.75 -5.72
CA VAL A 271 14.29 -6.13 -5.56
C VAL A 271 13.60 -6.65 -6.82
N TYR A 272 13.87 -7.90 -7.17
CA TYR A 272 13.37 -8.58 -8.36
C TYR A 272 13.00 -10.03 -8.09
#